data_AF-A0A517YYW8-F1
#
_entry.id   AF-A0A517YYW8-F1
#
_cell.length_a   1.000
_cell.length_b   1.000
_cell.length_c   1.000
_cell.angle_alpha   90.00
_cell.angle_beta   90.00
_cell.angle_gamma   90.00
#
_symmetry.space_group_name_H-M   'P 1'
#
loop_
_entity.id
_entity.type
_entity.pdbx_description
1 polymer ?
#
loop_
_entity_poly.entity_id
_entity_poly.type
_entity_poly.pdbx_seq_one_letter_code
_entity_poly.pdbx_strand_id
1 'polypeptide(L)'
;MNPFDLKLMVILVIAIALYRSVRFLYKKYIHPIPKPFSSSRNLGPDNAPQKFSPASAKRYTRKFPDYAYYAVRSAKKQFDINLDYSPQSIERLDDILTQIHTHFHAGNIPAEELASLIPYWAAYLGQTLIKTNPTLHLKWDFVPDSKNNPVYFIQLSETKTIHPFHLIEKRIITAEPKSIHVQFA
;
A
#
# COMPACT_ATOMS: atom_id res chain seq x y z
N MET A 1 29.70 -26.89 -36.97
CA MET A 1 29.00 -25.86 -36.16
C MET A 1 27.81 -25.39 -36.98
N ASN A 2 26.59 -25.63 -36.51
CA ASN A 2 25.39 -25.39 -37.31
C ASN A 2 25.14 -23.86 -37.36
N PRO A 3 24.99 -23.21 -38.54
CA PRO A 3 24.77 -21.76 -38.61
C PRO A 3 23.51 -21.28 -37.84
N PHE A 4 22.59 -22.20 -37.52
CA PHE A 4 21.45 -21.93 -36.65
C PHE A 4 21.84 -21.65 -35.18
N ASP A 5 22.92 -22.23 -34.66
CA ASP A 5 23.37 -22.02 -33.26
C ASP A 5 23.84 -20.58 -33.02
N LEU A 6 24.53 -19.99 -34.00
CA LEU A 6 25.09 -18.66 -33.87
C LEU A 6 23.99 -17.59 -33.80
N LYS A 7 22.93 -17.73 -34.61
CA LYS A 7 21.79 -16.81 -34.60
C LYS A 7 21.02 -16.88 -33.28
N LEU A 8 20.83 -18.09 -32.73
CA LEU A 8 20.13 -18.29 -31.47
C LEU A 8 20.90 -17.67 -30.29
N MET A 9 22.23 -17.86 -30.27
CA MET A 9 23.13 -17.23 -29.30
C MET A 9 23.06 -15.70 -29.33
N VAL A 10 23.09 -15.09 -30.51
CA VAL A 10 23.01 -13.61 -30.65
C VAL A 10 21.67 -13.08 -30.13
N ILE A 11 20.56 -13.73 -30.47
CA ILE A 11 19.23 -13.33 -29.98
C ILE A 11 19.15 -13.43 -28.46
N LEU A 12 19.67 -14.51 -27.86
CA LEU A 12 19.67 -14.69 -26.41
C LEU A 12 20.49 -13.62 -25.70
N VAL A 13 21.67 -13.26 -26.23
CA VAL A 13 22.51 -12.20 -25.66
C VAL A 13 21.81 -10.84 -25.71
N ILE A 14 21.17 -10.50 -26.84
CA ILE A 14 20.40 -9.26 -26.98
C ILE A 14 19.23 -9.24 -25.99
N ALA A 15 18.49 -10.35 -25.86
CA ALA A 15 17.38 -10.46 -24.92
C ALA A 15 17.85 -10.26 -23.46
N ILE A 16 18.98 -10.87 -23.07
CA ILE A 16 19.57 -10.69 -21.73
C ILE A 16 20.01 -9.24 -21.51
N ALA A 17 20.63 -8.60 -22.52
CA ALA A 17 21.06 -7.21 -22.43
C ALA A 17 19.88 -6.24 -22.30
N LEU A 18 18.80 -6.47 -23.06
CA LEU A 18 17.55 -5.71 -22.95
C LEU A 18 16.90 -5.92 -21.59
N TYR A 19 16.79 -7.17 -21.12
CA TYR A 19 16.25 -7.48 -19.80
C TYR A 19 17.03 -6.78 -18.68
N ARG A 20 18.36 -6.81 -18.73
CA ARG A 20 19.23 -6.12 -17.75
C ARG A 20 19.06 -4.60 -17.81
N SER A 21 18.96 -4.04 -19.01
CA SER A 21 18.78 -2.59 -19.22
C SER A 21 17.42 -2.13 -18.69
N VAL A 22 16.35 -2.85 -19.01
CA VAL A 22 15.00 -2.60 -18.49
C VAL A 22 14.99 -2.73 -16.97
N ARG A 23 15.58 -3.79 -16.39
CA ARG A 23 15.69 -3.96 -14.94
C ARG A 23 16.49 -2.85 -14.25
N PHE A 24 17.56 -2.37 -14.89
CA PHE A 24 18.37 -1.27 -14.38
C PHE A 24 17.61 0.06 -14.42
N LEU A 25 16.92 0.35 -15.52
CA LEU A 25 16.05 1.52 -15.63
C LEU A 25 14.91 1.43 -14.62
N TYR A 26 14.30 0.26 -14.45
CA TYR A 26 13.28 -0.01 -13.44
C TYR A 26 13.81 0.30 -12.03
N LYS A 27 15.00 -0.18 -11.66
CA LYS A 27 15.65 0.16 -10.38
C LYS A 27 16.04 1.63 -10.24
N LYS A 28 16.37 2.31 -11.34
CA LYS A 28 16.81 3.71 -11.33
C LYS A 28 15.64 4.69 -11.24
N TYR A 29 14.51 4.36 -11.86
CA TYR A 29 13.30 5.20 -11.91
C TYR A 29 12.28 4.87 -10.82
N ILE A 30 12.33 3.65 -10.26
CA ILE A 30 11.75 3.42 -8.93
C ILE A 30 12.67 4.10 -7.94
N HIS A 31 12.36 5.36 -7.68
CA HIS A 31 12.92 6.03 -6.53
C HIS A 31 12.67 5.15 -5.30
N PRO A 32 13.68 4.97 -4.42
CA PRO A 32 13.46 4.24 -3.18
C PRO A 32 12.20 4.82 -2.56
N ILE A 33 11.20 3.96 -2.32
CA ILE A 33 10.08 4.32 -1.46
C ILE A 33 10.74 4.99 -0.26
N PRO A 34 10.34 6.23 0.11
CA PRO A 34 10.93 6.90 1.26
C PRO A 34 10.93 5.87 2.37
N LYS A 35 12.13 5.48 2.83
CA LYS A 35 12.29 4.33 3.73
C LYS A 35 11.18 4.43 4.75
N PRO A 36 10.31 3.41 4.88
CA PRO A 36 9.23 3.49 5.84
C PRO A 36 9.82 3.99 7.13
N PHE A 37 9.19 5.01 7.70
CA PHE A 37 9.65 5.63 8.95
C PHE A 37 10.00 4.47 9.86
N SER A 38 11.30 4.25 10.08
CA SER A 38 11.78 3.07 10.76
C SER A 38 11.41 3.30 12.22
N SER A 39 10.18 2.92 12.59
CA SER A 39 9.75 2.79 13.97
C SER A 39 10.40 1.57 14.64
N SER A 40 11.38 0.95 13.97
CA SER A 40 12.52 0.32 14.62
C SER A 40 13.31 1.36 15.41
N ARG A 41 12.71 1.87 16.47
CA ARG A 41 13.46 2.08 17.70
C ARG A 41 13.83 0.68 18.14
N ASN A 42 15.13 0.37 18.19
CA ASN A 42 15.70 -0.90 18.61
C ASN A 42 14.82 -1.61 19.67
N LEU A 43 14.00 -2.56 19.22
CA LEU A 43 13.35 -3.52 20.09
C LEU A 43 14.40 -4.59 20.33
N GLY A 44 15.26 -4.35 21.33
CA GLY A 44 16.16 -5.39 21.84
C GLY A 44 15.40 -6.67 22.22
N PRO A 45 16.09 -7.81 22.29
CA PRO A 45 15.50 -9.13 22.50
C PRO A 45 14.68 -9.27 23.81
N ASP A 46 14.77 -8.29 24.72
CA ASP A 46 14.10 -8.30 26.03
C ASP A 46 12.75 -7.57 26.06
N ASN A 47 12.25 -7.08 24.92
CA ASN A 47 10.92 -6.45 24.86
C ASN A 47 9.83 -7.52 24.72
N ALA A 48 9.37 -8.06 25.85
CA ALA A 48 8.04 -8.66 25.94
C ALA A 48 7.03 -7.78 25.18
N PRO A 49 6.02 -8.35 24.48
CA PRO A 49 5.12 -7.59 23.63
C PRO A 49 4.59 -6.39 24.40
N GLN A 50 5.09 -5.19 24.05
CA GLN A 50 4.70 -3.97 24.75
C GLN A 50 3.19 -3.89 24.62
N LYS A 51 2.47 -4.03 25.73
CA LYS A 51 1.03 -3.87 25.78
C LYS A 51 0.69 -2.55 25.10
N PHE A 52 0.01 -2.62 23.95
CA PHE A 52 -0.37 -1.45 23.19
C PHE A 52 -1.27 -0.58 24.08
N SER A 53 -0.79 0.62 24.46
CA SER A 53 -1.58 1.54 25.27
C SER A 53 -2.46 2.43 24.36
N PRO A 54 -3.63 2.89 24.84
CA PRO A 54 -4.45 3.86 24.11
C PRO A 54 -3.70 5.13 23.70
N ALA A 55 -2.69 5.54 24.48
CA ALA A 55 -1.83 6.67 24.15
C ALA A 55 -0.98 6.43 22.90
N SER A 56 -0.50 5.19 22.68
CA SER A 56 0.25 4.82 21.47
C SER A 56 -0.63 4.83 20.23
N ALA A 57 -1.87 4.33 20.33
CA ALA A 57 -2.83 4.35 19.22
C ALA A 57 -3.17 5.78 18.78
N LYS A 58 -3.41 6.69 19.74
CA LYS A 58 -3.68 8.12 19.46
C LYS A 58 -2.51 8.84 18.78
N ARG A 59 -1.27 8.42 19.06
CA ARG A 59 -0.08 8.96 18.35
C ARG A 59 -0.01 8.47 16.91
N TYR A 60 -0.54 7.28 16.63
CA TYR A 60 -0.53 6.70 15.30
C TYR A 60 -1.56 7.36 14.38
N THR A 61 -2.77 7.61 14.88
CA THR A 61 -3.83 8.28 14.10
C THR A 61 -3.46 9.71 13.70
N ARG A 62 -2.65 10.41 14.51
CA ARG A 62 -2.10 11.74 14.16
C ARG A 62 -1.25 11.74 12.89
N LYS A 63 -0.68 10.59 12.50
CA LYS A 63 0.17 10.46 11.31
C LYS A 63 -0.60 10.10 10.04
N PHE A 64 -1.89 9.75 10.14
CA PHE A 64 -2.66 9.37 8.96
C PHE A 64 -2.80 10.46 7.91
N PRO A 65 -2.93 11.75 8.26
CA PRO A 65 -2.83 12.82 7.26
C PRO A 65 -1.50 12.80 6.49
N ASP A 66 -0.38 12.59 7.19
CA ASP A 66 0.94 12.51 6.55
C ASP A 66 1.02 11.30 5.59
N TYR A 67 0.57 10.13 6.05
CA TYR A 67 0.53 8.91 5.22
C TYR A 67 -0.35 9.07 3.99
N ALA A 68 -1.51 9.69 4.15
CA ALA A 68 -2.41 9.99 3.04
C ALA A 68 -1.78 10.99 2.06
N TYR A 69 -1.03 11.98 2.55
CA TYR A 69 -0.28 12.91 1.70
C TYR A 69 0.84 12.20 0.92
N TYR A 70 1.58 11.31 1.58
CA TYR A 70 2.60 10.49 0.91
C TYR A 70 1.99 9.60 -0.16
N ALA A 71 0.82 9.00 0.09
CA ALA A 71 0.10 8.21 -0.90
C ALA A 71 -0.21 9.02 -2.17
N VAL A 72 -0.70 10.26 -2.04
CA VAL A 72 -0.97 11.16 -3.19
C VAL A 72 0.30 11.43 -4.00
N ARG A 73 1.41 11.74 -3.32
CA ARG A 73 2.70 11.98 -4.00
C ARG A 73 3.22 10.72 -4.69
N SER A 74 3.12 9.57 -4.04
CA SER A 74 3.55 8.29 -4.59
C SER A 74 2.69 7.89 -5.79
N ALA A 75 1.37 8.11 -5.73
CA ALA A 75 0.45 7.86 -6.84
C ALA A 75 0.91 8.58 -8.12
N LYS A 76 1.16 9.90 -8.02
CA LYS A 76 1.61 10.67 -9.18
C LYS A 76 3.00 10.24 -9.64
N LYS A 77 3.92 10.01 -8.70
CA LYS A 77 5.32 9.75 -9.04
C LYS A 77 5.56 8.35 -9.61
N GLN A 78 4.89 7.33 -9.09
CA GLN A 78 5.16 5.93 -9.39
C GLN A 78 4.15 5.34 -10.38
N PHE A 79 2.91 5.82 -10.37
CA PHE A 79 1.82 5.27 -11.18
C PHE A 79 1.28 6.27 -12.21
N ASP A 80 1.81 7.50 -12.22
CA ASP A 80 1.30 8.63 -13.01
C ASP A 80 -0.20 8.96 -12.79
N ILE A 81 -0.73 8.59 -11.62
CA ILE A 81 -2.14 8.76 -11.28
C ILE A 81 -2.32 9.94 -10.32
N ASN A 82 -3.25 10.83 -10.65
CA ASN A 82 -3.61 11.97 -9.79
C ASN A 82 -4.72 11.57 -8.80
N LEU A 83 -4.40 11.67 -7.52
CA LEU A 83 -5.32 11.47 -6.39
C LEU A 83 -5.62 12.81 -5.71
N ASP A 84 -6.90 13.09 -5.45
CA ASP A 84 -7.38 14.40 -4.97
C ASP A 84 -8.38 14.32 -3.81
N TYR A 85 -8.55 13.14 -3.20
CA TYR A 85 -9.56 12.87 -2.17
C TYR A 85 -11.02 13.07 -2.58
N SER A 86 -11.32 13.14 -3.88
CA SER A 86 -12.70 13.03 -4.37
C SER A 86 -13.19 11.57 -4.32
N PRO A 87 -14.51 11.32 -4.35
CA PRO A 87 -15.05 9.97 -4.47
C PRO A 87 -14.49 9.22 -5.69
N GLN A 88 -14.32 9.91 -6.82
CA GLN A 88 -13.78 9.36 -8.07
C GLN A 88 -12.32 8.91 -7.92
N SER A 89 -11.56 9.51 -7.00
CA SER A 89 -10.19 9.07 -6.72
C SER A 89 -10.12 7.70 -6.04
N ILE A 90 -11.22 7.14 -5.54
CA ILE A 90 -11.25 5.75 -5.03
C ILE A 90 -11.18 4.75 -6.19
N GLU A 91 -11.78 5.04 -7.34
CA GLU A 91 -11.63 4.22 -8.56
C GLU A 91 -10.16 4.22 -9.03
N ARG A 92 -9.53 5.39 -9.05
CA ARG A 92 -8.10 5.51 -9.38
C ARG A 92 -7.20 4.80 -8.37
N LEU A 93 -7.60 4.74 -7.10
CA LEU A 93 -6.91 3.93 -6.11
C LEU A 93 -6.99 2.43 -6.45
N ASP A 94 -8.13 1.93 -6.93
CA ASP A 94 -8.27 0.54 -7.39
C ASP A 94 -7.27 0.21 -8.52
N ASP A 95 -7.03 1.14 -9.46
CA ASP A 95 -6.04 0.96 -10.53
C ASP A 95 -4.62 0.83 -9.97
N ILE A 96 -4.26 1.68 -8.99
CA ILE A 96 -2.97 1.62 -8.30
C ILE A 96 -2.82 0.27 -7.59
N LEU A 97 -3.82 -0.15 -6.82
CA LEU A 97 -3.77 -1.42 -6.07
C LEU A 97 -3.70 -2.63 -7.00
N THR A 98 -4.32 -2.56 -8.18
CA THR A 98 -4.20 -3.59 -9.22
C THR A 98 -2.75 -3.70 -9.71
N GLN A 99 -2.10 -2.57 -10.00
CA GLN A 99 -0.69 -2.58 -10.40
C GLN A 99 0.21 -3.13 -9.28
N ILE A 100 -0.01 -2.72 -8.02
CA ILE A 100 0.74 -3.24 -6.87
C ILE A 100 0.54 -4.75 -6.72
N HIS A 101 -0.71 -5.25 -6.84
CA HIS A 101 -1.02 -6.67 -6.84
C HIS A 101 -0.22 -7.42 -7.90
N THR A 102 -0.26 -6.95 -9.16
CA THR A 102 0.48 -7.55 -10.27
C THR A 102 1.99 -7.57 -10.00
N HIS A 103 2.56 -6.48 -9.50
CA HIS A 103 3.99 -6.41 -9.20
C HIS A 103 4.39 -7.30 -8.00
N PHE A 104 3.56 -7.40 -6.97
CA PHE A 104 3.79 -8.27 -5.82
C PHE A 104 3.82 -9.75 -6.23
N HIS A 105 2.81 -10.22 -6.97
CA HIS A 105 2.75 -11.61 -7.44
C HIS A 105 3.79 -11.95 -8.50
N ALA A 106 4.29 -10.96 -9.24
CA ALA A 106 5.45 -11.12 -10.11
C ALA A 106 6.79 -11.16 -9.34
N GLY A 107 6.79 -11.04 -8.01
CA GLY A 107 8.00 -11.03 -7.18
C GLY A 107 8.82 -9.74 -7.27
N ASN A 108 8.25 -8.66 -7.81
CA ASN A 108 8.92 -7.36 -7.94
C ASN A 108 8.87 -6.53 -6.64
N ILE A 109 7.94 -6.85 -5.74
CA ILE A 109 7.78 -6.18 -4.44
C ILE A 109 7.94 -7.25 -3.35
N PRO A 110 8.96 -7.16 -2.48
CA PRO A 110 9.09 -8.02 -1.32
C PRO A 110 7.94 -7.84 -0.32
N ALA A 111 7.63 -8.86 0.47
CA ALA A 111 6.54 -8.80 1.45
C ALA A 111 6.74 -7.70 2.51
N GLU A 112 7.99 -7.44 2.90
CA GLU A 112 8.34 -6.38 3.86
C GLU A 112 8.09 -4.98 3.28
N GLU A 113 8.36 -4.82 1.99
CA GLU A 113 8.07 -3.58 1.26
C GLU A 113 6.57 -3.39 1.10
N LEU A 114 5.83 -4.45 0.80
CA LEU A 114 4.37 -4.41 0.75
C LEU A 114 3.75 -3.98 2.10
N ALA A 115 4.21 -4.56 3.21
CA ALA A 115 3.75 -4.18 4.54
C ALA A 115 3.94 -2.68 4.84
N SER A 116 4.96 -2.06 4.24
CA SER A 116 5.24 -0.63 4.37
C SER A 116 4.33 0.27 3.52
N LEU A 117 3.78 -0.26 2.42
CA LEU A 117 2.90 0.47 1.51
C LEU A 117 1.45 0.51 2.00
N ILE A 118 0.98 -0.56 2.65
CA ILE A 118 -0.41 -0.69 3.12
C ILE A 118 -0.85 0.54 3.96
N PRO A 119 -0.08 1.04 4.94
CA PRO A 119 -0.49 2.20 5.73
C PRO A 119 -0.74 3.47 4.91
N TYR A 120 -0.02 3.68 3.80
CA TYR A 120 -0.20 4.87 2.96
C TYR A 120 -1.54 4.83 2.24
N TRP A 121 -1.83 3.72 1.57
CA TRP A 121 -3.07 3.55 0.81
C TRP A 121 -4.29 3.43 1.72
N ALA A 122 -4.16 2.76 2.88
CA ALA A 122 -5.22 2.67 3.89
C ALA A 122 -5.53 4.05 4.50
N ALA A 123 -4.51 4.83 4.82
CA ALA A 123 -4.70 6.19 5.30
C ALA A 123 -5.34 7.09 4.24
N TYR A 124 -4.92 6.98 2.98
CA TYR A 124 -5.52 7.73 1.87
C TYR A 124 -7.01 7.40 1.71
N LEU A 125 -7.36 6.12 1.68
CA LEU A 125 -8.75 5.68 1.58
C LEU A 125 -9.57 6.25 2.74
N GLY A 126 -9.08 6.10 3.97
CA GLY A 126 -9.80 6.60 5.13
C GLY A 126 -9.97 8.12 5.15
N GLN A 127 -8.94 8.88 4.75
CA GLN A 127 -9.04 10.34 4.62
C GLN A 127 -10.01 10.76 3.52
N THR A 128 -10.06 10.01 2.41
CA THR A 128 -11.03 10.24 1.34
C THR A 128 -12.45 10.06 1.86
N LEU A 129 -12.73 8.92 2.52
CA LEU A 129 -14.04 8.65 3.11
C LEU A 129 -14.47 9.70 4.15
N ILE A 130 -13.53 10.18 4.98
CA ILE A 130 -13.75 11.26 5.96
C ILE A 130 -14.15 12.56 5.25
N LYS A 131 -13.42 12.95 4.21
CA LYS A 131 -13.68 14.20 3.48
C LYS A 131 -14.97 14.16 2.69
N THR A 132 -15.32 13.02 2.11
CA THR A 132 -16.52 12.88 1.26
C THR A 132 -17.80 12.71 2.07
N ASN A 133 -17.70 12.34 3.35
CA ASN A 133 -18.86 12.09 4.21
C ASN A 133 -18.74 12.85 5.56
N PRO A 134 -18.77 14.19 5.56
CA PRO A 134 -18.53 14.99 6.76
C PRO A 134 -19.60 14.84 7.86
N THR A 135 -20.79 14.34 7.50
CA THR A 135 -21.89 14.08 8.44
C THR A 135 -21.68 12.81 9.25
N LEU A 136 -20.80 11.92 8.80
CA LEU A 136 -20.47 10.70 9.51
C LEU A 136 -19.42 11.05 10.58
N HIS A 137 -19.61 10.58 11.80
CA HIS A 137 -18.65 10.74 12.90
C HIS A 137 -17.44 9.82 12.70
N LEU A 138 -16.78 9.97 11.55
CA LEU A 138 -15.68 9.15 11.10
C LEU A 138 -14.48 9.44 11.98
N LYS A 139 -14.27 8.55 12.95
CA LYS A 139 -13.12 8.57 13.83
C LYS A 139 -12.30 7.34 13.50
N TRP A 140 -11.01 7.58 13.30
CA TRP A 140 -10.04 6.52 13.40
C TRP A 140 -10.03 6.05 14.85
N ASP A 141 -10.58 4.87 15.07
CA ASP A 141 -10.54 4.21 16.36
C ASP A 141 -9.76 2.90 16.23
N PHE A 142 -9.43 2.30 17.36
CA PHE A 142 -8.67 1.06 17.39
C PHE A 142 -9.32 0.06 18.34
N VAL A 143 -9.34 -1.20 17.90
CA VAL A 143 -9.62 -2.34 18.77
C VAL A 143 -8.39 -3.25 18.72
N PRO A 144 -7.82 -3.66 19.85
CA PRO A 144 -6.76 -4.66 19.85
C PRO A 144 -7.30 -5.98 19.30
N ASP A 145 -6.57 -6.63 18.39
CA ASP A 145 -6.90 -8.00 17.96
C ASP A 145 -6.59 -9.04 19.04
N SER A 146 -6.79 -10.33 18.75
CA SER A 146 -6.47 -11.44 19.67
C SER A 146 -4.98 -11.53 20.03
N LYS A 147 -4.11 -10.84 19.29
CA LYS A 147 -2.66 -10.73 19.52
C LYS A 147 -2.28 -9.35 20.08
N ASN A 148 -3.26 -8.53 20.47
CA ASN A 148 -3.09 -7.17 21.00
C ASN A 148 -2.46 -6.17 20.01
N ASN A 149 -2.59 -6.40 18.71
CA ASN A 149 -2.21 -5.44 17.66
C ASN A 149 -3.33 -4.42 17.45
N PRO A 150 -3.01 -3.13 17.20
CA PRO A 150 -4.02 -2.13 16.92
C PRO A 150 -4.69 -2.41 15.57
N VAL A 151 -6.01 -2.62 15.58
CA VAL A 151 -6.82 -2.69 14.36
C VAL A 151 -7.52 -1.36 14.15
N TYR A 152 -7.14 -0.64 13.10
CA TYR A 152 -7.76 0.64 12.76
C TYR A 152 -9.03 0.43 11.95
N PHE A 153 -10.09 1.15 12.34
CA PHE A 153 -11.35 1.13 11.63
C PHE A 153 -11.97 2.52 11.52
N ILE A 154 -12.97 2.60 10.64
CA ILE A 154 -13.76 3.78 10.36
C ILE A 154 -15.23 3.39 10.49
N GLN A 155 -15.95 4.05 11.37
CA GLN A 155 -17.38 3.84 11.57
C GLN A 155 -18.18 4.72 10.61
N LEU A 156 -18.75 4.15 9.54
CA LEU A 156 -19.60 4.88 8.59
C LEU A 156 -21.01 5.12 9.13
N SER A 157 -21.60 4.15 9.83
CA SER A 157 -22.93 4.27 10.45
C SER A 157 -22.96 3.42 11.72
N GLU A 158 -24.05 3.39 12.47
CA GLU A 158 -24.17 2.49 13.64
C GLU A 158 -23.93 1.01 13.29
N THR A 159 -24.20 0.62 12.04
CA THR A 159 -24.14 -0.77 11.57
C THR A 159 -22.98 -1.06 10.63
N LYS A 160 -22.34 -0.03 10.07
CA LYS A 160 -21.30 -0.19 9.04
C LYS A 160 -19.95 0.30 9.54
N THR A 161 -19.02 -0.65 9.66
CA THR A 161 -17.62 -0.42 10.01
C THR A 161 -16.73 -0.86 8.85
N ILE A 162 -15.70 -0.07 8.55
CA ILE A 162 -14.68 -0.43 7.54
C ILE A 162 -13.34 -0.57 8.25
N HIS A 163 -12.55 -1.55 7.82
CA HIS A 163 -11.16 -1.73 8.22
C HIS A 163 -10.24 -1.41 7.03
N PRO A 164 -9.82 -0.15 6.81
CA PRO A 164 -9.10 0.23 5.60
C PRO A 164 -7.81 -0.57 5.38
N PHE A 165 -7.08 -0.88 6.46
CA PHE A 165 -5.86 -1.68 6.39
C PHE A 165 -6.12 -3.08 5.84
N HIS A 166 -7.10 -3.78 6.42
CA HIS A 166 -7.47 -5.11 5.98
C HIS A 166 -8.01 -5.10 4.54
N LEU A 167 -8.80 -4.08 4.18
CA LEU A 167 -9.34 -3.96 2.83
C LEU A 167 -8.24 -3.77 1.78
N ILE A 168 -7.28 -2.88 2.04
CA ILE A 168 -6.14 -2.63 1.15
C ILE A 168 -5.23 -3.86 1.07
N GLU A 169 -4.91 -4.47 2.21
CA GLU A 169 -4.10 -5.69 2.28
C GLU A 169 -4.74 -6.82 1.47
N LYS A 170 -6.01 -7.10 1.72
CA LYS A 170 -6.78 -8.12 0.99
C LYS A 170 -6.81 -7.81 -0.51
N ARG A 171 -7.00 -6.54 -0.88
CA ARG A 171 -7.01 -6.13 -2.29
C ARG A 171 -5.68 -6.41 -2.97
N ILE A 172 -4.56 -6.12 -2.32
CA ILE A 172 -3.24 -6.36 -2.91
C ILE A 172 -2.88 -7.85 -2.91
N ILE A 173 -3.20 -8.60 -1.85
CA ILE A 173 -2.79 -10.01 -1.74
C ILE A 173 -3.69 -10.92 -2.58
N THR A 174 -5.01 -10.79 -2.48
CA THR A 174 -5.95 -11.75 -3.08
C THR A 174 -6.74 -11.17 -4.26
N ALA A 175 -6.45 -9.93 -4.67
CA ALA A 175 -7.27 -9.18 -5.63
C ALA A 175 -8.74 -8.97 -5.19
N GLU A 176 -9.06 -9.14 -3.90
CA GLU A 176 -10.41 -8.96 -3.37
C GLU A 176 -10.52 -7.76 -2.41
N PRO A 177 -11.62 -6.99 -2.43
CA PRO A 177 -12.74 -7.09 -3.37
C PRO A 177 -12.29 -6.78 -4.80
N LYS A 178 -13.08 -7.18 -5.80
CA LYS A 178 -12.79 -6.82 -7.21
C LYS A 178 -12.62 -5.31 -7.37
N SER A 179 -13.38 -4.55 -6.58
CA SER A 179 -13.29 -3.11 -6.50
C SER A 179 -13.63 -2.62 -5.09
N ILE A 180 -12.83 -1.67 -4.62
CA ILE A 180 -13.03 -0.97 -3.35
C ILE A 180 -14.17 0.05 -3.44
N HIS A 181 -14.30 0.79 -4.54
CA HIS A 181 -15.31 1.84 -4.65
C HIS A 181 -16.75 1.30 -4.55
N VAL A 182 -17.00 0.08 -5.07
CA VAL A 182 -18.31 -0.58 -4.99
C VAL A 182 -18.77 -0.84 -3.55
N GLN A 183 -17.85 -0.90 -2.58
CA GLN A 183 -18.23 -1.07 -1.18
C GLN A 183 -18.83 0.19 -0.55
N PHE A 184 -18.71 1.35 -1.22
CA PHE A 184 -19.11 2.66 -0.71
C PHE A 184 -20.16 3.38 -1.56
N ALA A 185 -20.53 2.82 -2.72
CA ALA A 185 -21.74 3.22 -3.46
C ALA A 185 -23.00 2.77 -2.70
#